data_AF-A0A1C5QNE9-F1
#
_entry.id   AF-A0A1C5QNE9-F1
#
_cell.length_a   1.000
_cell.length_b   1.000
_cell.length_c   1.000
_cell.angle_alpha   90.00
_cell.angle_beta   90.00
_cell.angle_gamma   90.00
#
_symmetry.space_group_name_H-M   'P 1'
#
loop_
_entity.id
_entity.type
_entity.pdbx_description
1 polymer ?
#
loop_
_entity_poly.entity_id
_entity_poly.type
_entity_poly.pdbx_seq_one_letter_code
_entity_poly.pdbx_strand_id
1 'polypeptide(L)'
;MSTIFPREEKAEQIFDEILKNPRACERLKDTFFAAIPSAEESEGAGTDIPGTVFAAALFNAYENKDLSAFMMAVCNNSVFDLLRNSFLIPIRFNDKGVENPIFLTDENGNLLDESKNHIYEKKYKMFHKLFEEQDEIPDYRMYMADGFRESHGYTENGEIETIRNAEHTGILLLFEFPQSVDLEINEEKIYAIVWEYLMKLQEDLPRALMYYGKRDEHGIEKHTSKLGIFLPFCHFEREMEKNIELANGIGLGCREAILSEMKVLEK
;
A
#
# COMPACT_ATOMS: atom_id res chain seq x y z
N MET A 1 -1.10 27.26 -13.15
CA MET A 1 -2.21 26.30 -13.23
C MET A 1 -2.10 25.33 -12.07
N SER A 2 -3.20 24.78 -11.58
CA SER A 2 -3.18 23.72 -10.56
C SER A 2 -2.67 22.43 -11.18
N THR A 3 -1.77 21.71 -10.50
CA THR A 3 -1.36 20.36 -10.91
C THR A 3 -2.55 19.41 -10.78
N ILE A 4 -2.59 18.38 -11.63
CA ILE A 4 -3.70 17.41 -11.63
C ILE A 4 -3.60 16.54 -10.38
N PHE A 5 -2.37 16.17 -10.02
CA PHE A 5 -2.06 15.52 -8.77
C PHE A 5 -1.26 16.47 -7.87
N PRO A 6 -1.58 16.55 -6.56
CA PRO A 6 -0.72 17.28 -5.64
C PRO A 6 0.66 16.62 -5.62
N ARG A 7 1.72 17.43 -5.60
CA ARG A 7 3.08 16.91 -5.44
C ARG A 7 3.25 16.41 -4.02
N GLU A 8 3.72 15.19 -3.88
CA GLU A 8 4.10 14.61 -2.60
C GLU A 8 5.32 15.37 -2.04
N GLU A 9 5.22 15.84 -0.81
CA GLU A 9 6.31 16.57 -0.16
C GLU A 9 7.40 15.59 0.29
N LYS A 10 8.67 16.03 0.28
CA LYS A 10 9.81 15.31 0.87
C LYS A 10 10.07 13.88 0.30
N ALA A 11 9.58 13.60 -0.90
CA ALA A 11 9.76 12.30 -1.57
C ALA A 11 11.20 12.00 -2.05
N GLU A 12 12.07 13.02 -2.06
CA GLU A 12 13.44 12.94 -2.61
C GLU A 12 14.28 11.87 -1.91
N GLN A 13 14.17 11.75 -0.59
CA GLN A 13 14.90 10.74 0.18
C GLN A 13 14.50 9.31 -0.24
N ILE A 14 13.21 9.06 -0.48
CA ILE A 14 12.72 7.74 -0.93
C ILE A 14 13.27 7.42 -2.32
N PHE A 15 13.32 8.41 -3.21
CA PHE A 15 13.85 8.21 -4.56
C PHE A 15 15.34 7.85 -4.52
N ASP A 16 16.13 8.55 -3.70
CA ASP A 16 17.55 8.24 -3.53
C ASP A 16 17.77 6.82 -3.00
N GLU A 17 16.96 6.37 -2.05
CA GLU A 17 17.04 5.00 -1.52
C GLU A 17 16.60 3.93 -2.54
N ILE A 18 15.55 4.20 -3.33
CA ILE A 18 15.13 3.30 -4.43
C ILE A 18 16.27 3.14 -5.44
N LEU A 19 16.93 4.23 -5.83
CA LEU A 19 18.02 4.22 -6.81
C LEU A 19 19.26 3.43 -6.34
N LYS A 20 19.48 3.30 -5.03
CA LYS A 20 20.55 2.48 -4.46
C LYS A 20 20.26 0.99 -4.52
N ASN A 21 19.00 0.58 -4.72
CA ASN A 21 18.57 -0.82 -4.74
C ASN A 21 18.20 -1.28 -6.17
N PRO A 22 19.08 -2.02 -6.87
CA PRO A 22 18.82 -2.47 -8.23
C PRO A 22 17.53 -3.30 -8.40
N ARG A 23 17.16 -4.10 -7.39
CA ARG A 23 15.91 -4.88 -7.43
C ARG A 23 14.68 -3.98 -7.30
N ALA A 24 14.77 -2.89 -6.53
CA ALA A 24 13.71 -1.89 -6.46
C ALA A 24 13.52 -1.19 -7.82
N CYS A 25 14.61 -0.80 -8.48
CA CYS A 25 14.57 -0.23 -9.83
C CYS A 25 13.95 -1.20 -10.85
N GLU A 26 14.36 -2.47 -10.84
CA GLU A 26 13.80 -3.48 -11.75
C GLU A 26 12.30 -3.68 -11.52
N ARG A 27 11.83 -3.78 -10.26
CA ARG A 27 10.39 -3.88 -9.97
C ARG A 27 9.59 -2.68 -10.46
N LEU A 28 10.13 -1.46 -10.31
CA LEU A 28 9.48 -0.25 -10.82
C LEU A 28 9.36 -0.29 -12.34
N LYS A 29 10.45 -0.67 -13.02
CA LYS A 29 10.49 -0.81 -14.47
C LYS A 29 9.47 -1.86 -14.95
N ASP A 30 9.45 -3.03 -14.33
CA ASP A 30 8.55 -4.13 -14.71
C ASP A 30 7.08 -3.75 -14.49
N THR A 31 6.78 -3.08 -13.37
CA THR A 31 5.43 -2.58 -13.06
C THR A 31 4.98 -1.52 -14.06
N PHE A 32 5.87 -0.61 -14.46
CA PHE A 32 5.58 0.38 -15.49
C PHE A 32 5.25 -0.28 -16.83
N PHE A 33 6.10 -1.20 -17.32
CA PHE A 33 5.86 -1.86 -18.61
C PHE A 33 4.61 -2.76 -18.59
N ALA A 34 4.30 -3.39 -17.46
CA ALA A 34 3.07 -4.17 -17.30
C ALA A 34 1.80 -3.29 -17.29
N ALA A 35 1.92 -2.00 -16.93
CA ALA A 35 0.82 -1.05 -16.93
C ALA A 35 0.59 -0.36 -18.29
N ILE A 36 1.56 -0.43 -19.21
CA ILE A 36 1.38 0.09 -20.57
C ILE A 36 0.45 -0.87 -21.32
N PRO A 37 -0.67 -0.38 -21.91
CA PRO A 37 -1.53 -1.20 -22.74
C PRO A 37 -0.74 -1.83 -23.90
N SER A 38 -0.87 -3.14 -24.12
CA SER A 38 -0.18 -3.78 -25.25
C SER A 38 -0.84 -3.40 -26.58
N ALA A 39 -0.05 -3.38 -27.66
CA ALA A 39 -0.56 -3.10 -29.01
C ALA A 39 -1.60 -4.14 -29.49
N GLU A 40 -1.54 -5.38 -28.98
CA GLU A 40 -2.51 -6.44 -29.30
C GLU A 40 -3.84 -6.29 -28.53
N GLU A 41 -3.83 -5.70 -27.33
CA GLU A 41 -5.05 -5.34 -26.59
C GLU A 41 -5.75 -4.10 -27.18
N SER A 42 -5.00 -3.28 -27.91
CA SER A 42 -5.47 -2.04 -28.53
C SER A 42 -6.40 -2.26 -29.74
N GLU A 43 -6.20 -3.32 -30.52
CA GLU A 43 -7.00 -3.59 -31.73
C GLU A 43 -8.46 -4.02 -31.46
N GLY A 44 -8.83 -4.25 -30.20
CA GLY A 44 -10.20 -4.64 -29.82
C GLY A 44 -10.82 -3.86 -28.64
N ALA A 45 -10.02 -3.19 -27.82
CA ALA A 45 -10.48 -2.53 -26.59
C ALA A 45 -10.47 -0.99 -26.62
N GLY A 46 -10.07 -0.35 -27.72
CA GLY A 46 -10.05 1.12 -27.84
C GLY A 46 -8.97 1.81 -26.99
N THR A 47 -7.88 1.11 -26.67
CA THR A 47 -6.81 1.54 -25.75
C THR A 47 -5.60 2.17 -26.43
N ASP A 48 -5.64 2.48 -27.73
CA ASP A 48 -4.64 3.33 -28.37
C ASP A 48 -4.89 4.79 -28.01
N ILE A 49 -3.99 5.36 -27.21
CA ILE A 49 -4.01 6.79 -26.90
C ILE A 49 -3.78 7.55 -28.22
N PRO A 50 -4.71 8.43 -28.66
CA PRO A 50 -4.52 9.18 -29.89
C PRO A 50 -3.23 10.00 -29.82
N GLY A 51 -2.44 10.03 -30.90
CA GLY A 51 -1.16 10.75 -30.92
C GLY A 51 -1.27 12.23 -30.55
N THR A 52 -2.42 12.87 -30.80
CA THR A 52 -2.72 14.24 -30.36
C THR A 52 -2.90 14.35 -28.84
N VAL A 53 -3.56 13.37 -28.22
CA VAL A 53 -3.73 13.29 -26.75
C VAL A 53 -2.37 13.04 -26.09
N PHE A 54 -1.58 12.12 -26.64
CA PHE A 54 -0.21 11.88 -26.17
C PHE A 54 0.65 13.15 -26.24
N ALA A 55 0.67 13.84 -27.39
CA ALA A 55 1.47 15.06 -27.56
C ALA A 55 1.01 16.18 -26.62
N ALA A 56 -0.31 16.35 -26.46
CA ALA A 56 -0.87 17.33 -25.53
C ALA A 56 -0.49 17.03 -24.08
N ALA A 57 -0.61 15.78 -23.63
CA ALA A 57 -0.20 15.35 -22.30
C ALA A 57 1.31 15.56 -22.07
N LEU A 58 2.14 15.24 -23.06
CA LEU A 58 3.58 15.46 -23.01
C LEU A 58 3.94 16.94 -22.83
N PHE A 59 3.37 17.83 -23.64
CA PHE A 59 3.65 19.26 -23.56
C PHE A 59 3.11 19.87 -22.27
N ASN A 60 1.91 19.47 -21.83
CA ASN A 60 1.34 19.93 -20.57
C ASN A 60 2.20 19.51 -19.37
N ALA A 61 2.67 18.26 -19.34
CA ALA A 61 3.54 17.76 -18.28
C ALA A 61 4.89 18.50 -18.25
N TYR A 62 5.46 18.86 -19.41
CA TYR A 62 6.66 19.68 -19.50
C TYR A 62 6.43 21.09 -18.94
N GLU A 63 5.38 21.77 -19.38
CA GLU A 63 5.06 23.14 -18.95
C GLU A 63 4.76 23.22 -17.45
N ASN A 64 4.01 22.24 -16.93
CA ASN A 64 3.56 22.22 -15.54
C ASN A 64 4.48 21.45 -14.59
N LYS A 65 5.52 20.77 -15.11
CA LYS A 65 6.39 19.85 -14.35
C LYS A 65 5.60 18.74 -13.63
N ASP A 66 4.53 18.27 -14.26
CA ASP A 66 3.59 17.28 -13.72
C ASP A 66 3.78 15.93 -14.43
N LEU A 67 4.78 15.16 -13.97
CA LEU A 67 5.03 13.82 -14.51
C LEU A 67 3.84 12.89 -14.25
N SER A 68 3.15 13.02 -13.11
CA SER A 68 2.00 12.17 -12.79
C SER A 68 0.85 12.35 -13.78
N ALA A 69 0.61 13.56 -14.28
CA ALA A 69 -0.35 13.80 -15.36
C ALA A 69 0.02 13.05 -16.65
N PHE A 70 1.30 13.05 -17.02
CA PHE A 70 1.78 12.29 -18.18
C PHE A 70 1.65 10.78 -17.96
N MET A 71 2.06 10.28 -16.79
CA MET A 71 1.97 8.85 -16.45
C MET A 71 0.52 8.35 -16.49
N MET A 72 -0.41 9.16 -16.00
CA MET A 72 -1.83 8.84 -16.07
C MET A 72 -2.31 8.69 -17.51
N ALA A 73 -1.89 9.60 -18.40
CA ALA A 73 -2.23 9.51 -19.81
C ALA A 73 -1.68 8.25 -20.51
N VAL A 74 -0.47 7.79 -20.15
CA VAL A 74 0.19 6.68 -20.86
C VAL A 74 -0.04 5.30 -20.25
N CYS A 75 -0.38 5.21 -18.96
CA CYS A 75 -0.51 3.93 -18.26
C CYS A 75 -1.55 3.92 -17.13
N ASN A 76 -2.45 4.90 -17.05
CA ASN A 76 -3.51 4.96 -16.03
C ASN A 76 -2.98 4.84 -14.58
N ASN A 77 -1.81 5.42 -14.33
CA ASN A 77 -1.16 5.45 -13.02
C ASN A 77 -0.47 6.80 -12.82
N SER A 78 -0.58 7.38 -11.62
CA SER A 78 0.34 8.43 -11.19
C SER A 78 1.71 7.84 -10.85
N VAL A 79 2.72 8.69 -10.61
CA VAL A 79 4.05 8.23 -10.14
C VAL A 79 3.91 7.41 -8.84
N PHE A 80 3.08 7.84 -7.90
CA PHE A 80 2.90 7.17 -6.61
C PHE A 80 2.04 5.91 -6.71
N ASP A 81 1.16 5.81 -7.70
CA ASP A 81 0.48 4.55 -7.98
C ASP A 81 1.47 3.49 -8.45
N LEU A 82 2.42 3.86 -9.33
CA LEU A 82 3.47 2.93 -9.75
C LEU A 82 4.36 2.52 -8.57
N LEU A 83 4.76 3.46 -7.70
CA LEU A 83 5.56 3.13 -6.51
C LEU A 83 4.82 2.17 -5.57
N ARG A 84 3.52 2.40 -5.31
CA ARG A 84 2.67 1.50 -4.52
C ARG A 84 2.55 0.13 -5.19
N ASN A 85 2.25 0.10 -6.48
CA ASN A 85 2.05 -1.12 -7.25
C ASN A 85 3.34 -1.95 -7.38
N SER A 86 4.49 -1.28 -7.35
CA SER A 86 5.83 -1.88 -7.33
C SER A 86 6.31 -2.33 -5.95
N PHE A 87 5.47 -2.19 -4.91
CA PHE A 87 5.81 -2.47 -3.51
C PHE A 87 7.03 -1.67 -3.00
N LEU A 88 7.16 -0.42 -3.45
CA LEU A 88 8.27 0.47 -3.07
C LEU A 88 7.89 1.48 -2.01
N ILE A 89 6.60 1.66 -1.76
CA ILE A 89 6.06 2.47 -0.66
C ILE A 89 4.86 1.73 -0.03
N PRO A 90 4.60 1.93 1.27
CA PRO A 90 3.44 1.34 1.94
C PRO A 90 2.12 1.90 1.39
N ILE A 91 1.05 1.13 1.56
CA ILE A 91 -0.32 1.56 1.30
C ILE A 91 -0.77 2.44 2.48
N ARG A 92 -1.47 3.54 2.18
CA ARG A 92 -2.05 4.40 3.23
C ARG A 92 -3.32 3.75 3.78
N PHE A 93 -3.48 3.79 5.10
CA PHE A 93 -4.75 3.46 5.73
C PHE A 93 -5.79 4.52 5.41
N ASN A 94 -6.98 4.07 5.04
CA ASN A 94 -8.18 4.90 4.91
C ASN A 94 -7.95 6.17 4.08
N ASP A 95 -7.22 6.05 2.96
CA ASP A 95 -6.80 7.17 2.13
C ASP A 95 -8.04 7.97 1.68
N LYS A 96 -8.06 9.27 1.96
CA LYS A 96 -9.20 10.18 1.68
C LYS A 96 -10.55 9.69 2.21
N GLY A 97 -10.56 8.98 3.33
CA GLY A 97 -11.78 8.47 3.96
C GLY A 97 -12.32 7.16 3.38
N VAL A 98 -11.61 6.55 2.41
CA VAL A 98 -11.99 5.24 1.84
C VAL A 98 -11.37 4.13 2.67
N GLU A 99 -12.18 3.37 3.40
CA GLU A 99 -11.69 2.27 4.26
C GLU A 99 -10.85 1.25 3.48
N ASN A 100 -9.59 1.09 3.88
CA ASN A 100 -8.64 0.11 3.33
C ASN A 100 -7.54 -0.17 4.37
N PRO A 101 -7.34 -1.43 4.80
CA PRO A 101 -8.12 -2.62 4.42
C PRO A 101 -9.51 -2.63 5.07
N ILE A 102 -10.46 -3.36 4.47
CA ILE A 102 -11.82 -3.55 4.99
C ILE A 102 -11.81 -4.72 5.97
N PHE A 103 -12.13 -4.47 7.23
CA PHE A 103 -12.16 -5.52 8.24
C PHE A 103 -13.33 -6.47 8.01
N LEU A 104 -13.05 -7.77 8.09
CA LEU A 104 -14.07 -8.82 8.03
C LEU A 104 -14.35 -9.40 9.41
N THR A 105 -13.40 -9.28 10.35
CA THR A 105 -13.55 -9.74 11.73
C THR A 105 -13.38 -8.61 12.75
N ASP A 106 -14.00 -8.79 13.91
CA ASP A 106 -13.78 -7.94 15.08
C ASP A 106 -12.46 -8.28 15.79
N GLU A 107 -12.21 -7.61 16.92
CA GLU A 107 -11.01 -7.81 17.75
C GLU A 107 -10.95 -9.16 18.48
N ASN A 108 -12.07 -9.89 18.52
CA ASN A 108 -12.20 -11.22 19.12
C ASN A 108 -12.14 -12.33 18.06
N GLY A 109 -11.89 -11.97 16.79
CA GLY A 109 -11.82 -12.91 15.67
C GLY A 109 -13.17 -13.34 15.10
N ASN A 110 -14.29 -12.74 15.53
CA ASN A 110 -15.63 -13.06 15.01
C ASN A 110 -15.92 -12.28 13.73
N LEU A 111 -16.60 -12.89 12.76
CA LEU A 111 -17.02 -12.19 11.53
C LEU A 111 -17.99 -11.05 11.84
N LEU A 112 -17.74 -9.87 11.24
CA LEU A 112 -18.59 -8.69 11.38
C LEU A 112 -19.93 -8.83 10.63
N ASP A 113 -19.95 -9.64 9.56
CA ASP A 113 -21.15 -9.93 8.77
C ASP A 113 -21.35 -11.45 8.63
N GLU A 114 -22.17 -12.01 9.54
CA GLU A 114 -22.49 -13.45 9.56
C GLU A 114 -23.18 -13.95 8.28
N SER A 115 -23.82 -13.06 7.50
CA SER A 115 -24.47 -13.46 6.24
C SER A 115 -23.46 -13.92 5.19
N LYS A 116 -22.22 -13.45 5.28
CA LYS A 116 -21.09 -13.81 4.39
C LYS A 116 -20.34 -15.06 4.84
N ASN A 117 -20.77 -15.74 5.92
CA ASN A 117 -20.13 -16.96 6.42
C ASN A 117 -19.91 -18.01 5.33
N HIS A 118 -20.89 -18.22 4.45
CA HIS A 118 -20.81 -19.21 3.37
C HIS A 118 -19.78 -18.87 2.29
N ILE A 119 -19.46 -17.57 2.10
CA ILE A 119 -18.48 -17.10 1.12
C ILE A 119 -17.07 -17.41 1.60
N TYR A 120 -16.82 -17.22 2.90
CA TYR A 120 -15.50 -17.30 3.49
C TYR A 120 -15.24 -18.56 4.33
N GLU A 121 -16.18 -19.50 4.43
CA GLU A 121 -16.19 -20.57 5.44
C GLU A 121 -14.83 -21.25 5.64
N LYS A 122 -14.18 -21.66 4.53
CA LYS A 122 -12.86 -22.32 4.59
C LYS A 122 -11.76 -21.36 5.06
N LYS A 123 -11.75 -20.12 4.56
CA LYS A 123 -10.75 -19.10 4.90
C LYS A 123 -10.90 -18.64 6.34
N TYR A 124 -12.14 -18.44 6.78
CA TYR A 124 -12.47 -18.08 8.15
C TYR A 124 -12.07 -19.19 9.14
N LYS A 125 -12.38 -20.46 8.85
CA LYS A 125 -11.93 -21.59 9.69
C LYS A 125 -10.40 -21.62 9.86
N MET A 126 -9.66 -21.37 8.77
CA MET A 126 -8.20 -21.29 8.82
C MET A 126 -7.74 -20.09 9.65
N PHE A 127 -8.29 -18.90 9.41
CA PHE A 127 -8.00 -17.70 10.19
C PHE A 127 -8.28 -17.90 11.68
N HIS A 128 -9.45 -18.42 12.04
CA HIS A 128 -9.86 -18.59 13.43
C HIS A 128 -8.94 -19.56 14.18
N LYS A 129 -8.50 -20.64 13.53
CA LYS A 129 -7.49 -21.55 14.09
C LYS A 129 -6.18 -20.79 14.41
N LEU A 130 -5.70 -20.00 13.46
CA LEU A 130 -4.46 -19.20 13.62
C LEU A 130 -4.62 -18.12 14.70
N PHE A 131 -5.80 -17.52 14.79
CA PHE A 131 -6.15 -16.52 15.80
C PHE A 131 -6.18 -17.11 17.21
N GLU A 132 -6.67 -18.35 17.39
CA GLU A 132 -6.66 -19.02 18.69
C GLU A 132 -5.27 -19.53 19.10
N GLU A 133 -4.42 -19.87 18.14
CA GLU A 133 -3.07 -20.39 18.36
C GLU A 133 -2.00 -19.29 18.55
N GLN A 134 -2.35 -18.01 18.37
CA GLN A 134 -1.39 -16.92 18.44
C GLN A 134 -0.90 -16.66 19.87
N ASP A 135 0.38 -16.30 20.00
CA ASP A 135 0.93 -15.79 21.25
C ASP A 135 0.30 -14.44 21.62
N GLU A 136 0.14 -14.18 22.91
CA GLU A 136 -0.31 -12.88 23.40
C GLU A 136 0.83 -11.84 23.25
N ILE A 137 0.74 -11.03 22.19
CA ILE A 137 1.71 -9.98 21.87
C ILE A 137 1.10 -8.61 22.21
N PRO A 138 1.76 -7.78 23.05
CA PRO A 138 1.27 -6.45 23.38
C PRO A 138 1.16 -5.53 22.17
N ASP A 139 0.07 -4.75 22.10
CA ASP A 139 -0.21 -3.76 21.05
C ASP A 139 -0.19 -4.36 19.64
N TYR A 140 -0.62 -5.61 19.54
CA TYR A 140 -0.72 -6.36 18.30
C TYR A 140 -2.11 -6.98 18.18
N ARG A 141 -2.65 -6.99 16.96
CA ARG A 141 -3.94 -7.57 16.65
C ARG A 141 -3.89 -8.28 15.29
N MET A 142 -4.61 -9.39 15.19
CA MET A 142 -4.78 -10.15 13.95
C MET A 142 -6.23 -10.09 13.50
N TYR A 143 -6.46 -9.78 12.22
CA TYR A 143 -7.78 -9.70 11.62
C TYR A 143 -7.84 -10.44 10.30
N MET A 144 -9.02 -10.93 9.93
CA MET A 144 -9.33 -11.24 8.55
C MET A 144 -9.83 -9.96 7.87
N ALA A 145 -9.32 -9.66 6.68
CA ALA A 145 -9.65 -8.42 5.98
C ALA A 145 -9.62 -8.58 4.46
N ASP A 146 -10.33 -7.71 3.75
CA ASP A 146 -10.20 -7.49 2.32
C ASP A 146 -9.30 -6.28 2.07
N GLY A 147 -8.14 -6.52 1.48
CA GLY A 147 -7.20 -5.48 1.06
C GLY A 147 -7.29 -5.25 -0.44
N PHE A 148 -7.26 -4.00 -0.87
CA PHE A 148 -7.25 -3.65 -2.29
C PHE A 148 -6.21 -2.58 -2.60
N ARG A 149 -5.88 -2.46 -3.88
CA ARG A 149 -5.07 -1.36 -4.42
C ARG A 149 -5.95 -0.43 -5.20
N GLU A 150 -5.45 0.77 -5.41
CA GLU A 150 -6.13 1.77 -6.21
C GLU A 150 -5.25 2.14 -7.42
N SER A 151 -5.89 2.36 -8.56
CA SER A 151 -5.32 3.06 -9.71
C SER A 151 -6.23 4.22 -10.10
N HIS A 152 -5.78 5.03 -11.05
CA HIS A 152 -6.56 6.16 -11.54
C HIS A 152 -6.87 5.98 -13.02
N GLY A 153 -8.08 6.32 -13.42
CA GLY A 153 -8.52 6.28 -14.82
C GLY A 153 -9.23 7.56 -15.20
N TYR A 154 -9.55 7.67 -16.49
CA TYR A 154 -10.47 8.69 -16.98
C TYR A 154 -11.84 8.06 -17.24
N THR A 155 -12.89 8.72 -16.76
CA THR A 155 -14.27 8.41 -17.15
C THR A 155 -14.51 8.76 -18.62
N GLU A 156 -15.64 8.32 -19.19
CA GLU A 156 -16.07 8.71 -20.54
C GLU A 156 -16.17 10.24 -20.73
N ASN A 157 -16.38 10.99 -19.65
CA ASN A 157 -16.47 12.45 -19.65
C ASN A 157 -15.10 13.14 -19.46
N GLY A 158 -14.01 12.37 -19.31
CA GLY A 158 -12.66 12.88 -19.09
C GLY A 158 -12.38 13.33 -17.65
N GLU A 159 -13.24 12.98 -16.70
CA GLU A 159 -12.99 13.19 -15.26
C GLU A 159 -12.11 12.08 -14.69
N ILE A 160 -11.31 12.40 -13.67
CA ILE A 160 -10.46 11.39 -13.01
C ILE A 160 -11.32 10.58 -12.05
N GLU A 161 -11.23 9.25 -12.18
CA GLU A 161 -11.81 8.31 -11.23
C GLU A 161 -10.75 7.45 -10.56
N THR A 162 -11.02 7.05 -9.33
CA THR A 162 -10.21 6.07 -8.61
C THR A 162 -10.84 4.69 -8.77
N ILE A 163 -10.08 3.75 -9.28
CA ILE A 163 -10.52 2.38 -9.57
C ILE A 163 -9.93 1.45 -8.53
N ARG A 164 -10.79 0.71 -7.82
CA ARG A 164 -10.36 -0.36 -6.90
C ARG A 164 -9.97 -1.60 -7.70
N ASN A 165 -8.75 -2.04 -7.51
CA ASN A 165 -8.14 -3.16 -8.23
C ASN A 165 -7.44 -4.11 -7.25
N ALA A 166 -7.16 -5.34 -7.71
CA ALA A 166 -6.43 -6.36 -6.94
C ALA A 166 -7.00 -6.58 -5.52
N GLU A 167 -8.32 -6.67 -5.42
CA GLU A 167 -9.02 -6.98 -4.17
C GLU A 167 -8.74 -8.44 -3.78
N HIS A 168 -8.20 -8.61 -2.58
CA HIS A 168 -7.84 -9.91 -2.05
C HIS A 168 -8.26 -10.01 -0.59
N THR A 169 -8.86 -11.15 -0.26
CA THR A 169 -9.07 -11.56 1.13
C THR A 169 -7.79 -12.16 1.71
N GLY A 170 -7.47 -11.82 2.95
CA GLY A 170 -6.25 -12.26 3.62
C GLY A 170 -6.27 -12.04 5.12
N ILE A 171 -5.09 -12.20 5.72
CA ILE A 171 -4.84 -11.92 7.14
C ILE A 171 -4.11 -10.59 7.26
N LEU A 172 -4.64 -9.68 8.08
CA LEU A 172 -4.02 -8.43 8.46
C LEU A 172 -3.41 -8.57 9.86
N LEU A 173 -2.11 -8.31 9.96
CA LEU A 173 -1.34 -8.20 11.18
C LEU A 173 -1.17 -6.70 11.48
N LEU A 174 -1.74 -6.23 12.60
CA LEU A 174 -1.79 -4.82 12.95
C LEU A 174 -0.94 -4.58 14.21
N PHE A 175 0.03 -3.69 14.09
CA PHE A 175 0.95 -3.29 15.16
C PHE A 175 0.64 -1.85 15.55
N GLU A 176 0.33 -1.63 16.81
CA GLU A 176 -0.01 -0.30 17.34
C GLU A 176 1.20 0.35 18.04
N PHE A 177 1.30 1.65 17.83
CA PHE A 177 2.28 2.53 18.43
C PHE A 177 1.63 3.32 19.57
N PRO A 178 2.36 3.61 20.66
CA PRO A 178 1.87 4.52 21.68
C PRO A 178 1.72 5.93 21.08
N GLN A 179 0.73 6.69 21.56
CA GLN A 179 0.45 8.05 21.07
C GLN A 179 1.65 9.00 21.13
N SER A 180 2.63 8.74 22.01
CA SER A 180 3.85 9.54 22.12
C SER A 180 4.74 9.46 20.88
N VAL A 181 4.66 8.41 20.06
CA VAL A 181 5.39 8.34 18.77
C VAL A 181 5.04 9.52 17.88
N ASP A 182 3.75 9.87 17.78
CA ASP A 182 3.26 10.97 16.94
C ASP A 182 3.71 12.35 17.44
N LEU A 183 4.09 12.46 18.71
CA LEU A 183 4.48 13.72 19.35
C LEU A 183 6.01 13.92 19.39
N GLU A 184 6.77 12.83 19.47
CA GLU A 184 8.20 12.88 19.79
C GLU A 184 9.09 12.63 18.57
N ILE A 185 8.64 11.88 17.56
CA ILE A 185 9.46 11.54 16.39
C ILE A 185 8.92 12.26 15.15
N ASN A 186 9.83 12.86 14.38
CA ASN A 186 9.51 13.39 13.04
C ASN A 186 9.02 12.27 12.11
N GLU A 187 7.86 12.47 11.49
CA GLU A 187 7.22 11.54 10.55
C GLU A 187 8.17 11.03 9.45
N GLU A 188 9.08 11.88 8.95
CA GLU A 188 10.09 11.50 7.95
C GLU A 188 11.00 10.36 8.44
N LYS A 189 11.41 10.40 9.71
CA LYS A 189 12.25 9.35 10.30
C LYS A 189 11.46 8.06 10.44
N ILE A 190 10.20 8.14 10.90
CA ILE A 190 9.34 6.98 11.03
C ILE A 190 9.14 6.34 9.66
N TYR A 191 8.85 7.16 8.64
CA TYR A 191 8.67 6.68 7.28
C TYR A 191 9.94 6.01 6.72
N ALA A 192 11.12 6.56 6.99
CA ALA A 192 12.38 5.94 6.58
C ALA A 192 12.57 4.55 7.20
N ILE A 193 12.26 4.38 8.49
CA ILE A 193 12.28 3.07 9.17
C ILE A 193 11.25 2.13 8.53
N VAL A 194 10.01 2.59 8.36
CA VAL A 194 8.94 1.80 7.71
C VAL A 194 9.36 1.35 6.32
N TRP A 195 10.02 2.21 5.54
CA TRP A 195 10.50 1.89 4.20
C TRP A 195 11.60 0.81 4.21
N GLU A 196 12.55 0.89 5.15
CA GLU A 196 13.58 -0.15 5.31
C GLU A 196 12.95 -1.51 5.62
N TYR A 197 11.98 -1.55 6.54
CA TYR A 197 11.26 -2.77 6.87
C TYR A 197 10.33 -3.24 5.77
N LEU A 198 9.78 -2.33 4.94
CA LEU A 198 9.07 -2.69 3.71
C LEU A 198 10.02 -3.40 2.75
N MET A 199 11.25 -2.92 2.57
CA MET A 199 12.22 -3.58 1.68
C MET A 199 12.53 -5.00 2.19
N LYS A 200 12.76 -5.16 3.49
CA LYS A 200 12.92 -6.47 4.12
C LYS A 200 11.69 -7.37 3.92
N LEU A 201 10.49 -6.82 4.10
CA LEU A 201 9.24 -7.53 3.83
C LEU A 201 9.17 -8.03 2.39
N GLN A 202 9.60 -7.23 1.43
CA GLN A 202 9.57 -7.66 0.03
C GLN A 202 10.67 -8.67 -0.34
N GLU A 203 11.73 -8.79 0.46
CA GLU A 203 12.73 -9.84 0.30
C GLU A 203 12.22 -11.19 0.82
N ASP A 204 11.59 -11.19 1.99
CA ASP A 204 11.12 -12.42 2.66
C ASP A 204 9.71 -12.84 2.19
N LEU A 205 8.83 -11.88 1.89
CA LEU A 205 7.41 -12.04 1.57
C LEU A 205 6.98 -11.12 0.40
N PRO A 206 7.45 -11.34 -0.85
CA PRO A 206 7.31 -10.44 -2.01
C PRO A 206 5.87 -10.17 -2.52
N ARG A 207 4.86 -10.73 -1.86
CA ARG A 207 3.44 -10.51 -2.17
C ARG A 207 2.64 -9.95 -0.99
N ALA A 208 3.30 -9.71 0.14
CA ALA A 208 2.70 -9.08 1.29
C ALA A 208 2.58 -7.57 1.04
N LEU A 209 1.55 -6.95 1.60
CA LEU A 209 1.35 -5.49 1.55
C LEU A 209 1.66 -4.92 2.92
N MET A 210 2.40 -3.81 2.96
CA MET A 210 2.58 -3.04 4.18
C MET A 210 1.66 -1.82 4.14
N TYR A 211 0.98 -1.54 5.25
CA TYR A 211 0.14 -0.38 5.42
C TYR A 211 0.76 0.58 6.44
N TYR A 212 0.90 1.85 6.05
CA TYR A 212 1.38 2.93 6.91
C TYR A 212 1.02 4.29 6.31
N GLY A 213 0.81 5.29 7.17
CA GLY A 213 0.31 6.62 6.84
C GLY A 213 -1.22 6.67 6.69
N LYS A 214 -1.77 7.88 6.82
CA LYS A 214 -3.20 8.18 6.58
C LYS A 214 -3.35 9.56 5.96
N ARG A 215 -4.40 9.76 5.16
CA ARG A 215 -4.86 11.10 4.76
C ARG A 215 -6.26 11.36 5.28
N ASP A 216 -6.56 12.61 5.59
CA ASP A 216 -7.94 13.01 5.82
C ASP A 216 -8.71 13.16 4.49
N GLU A 217 -10.01 13.43 4.59
CA GLU A 217 -10.92 13.61 3.45
C GLU A 217 -10.52 14.77 2.51
N HIS A 218 -9.69 15.70 3.00
CA HIS A 218 -9.16 16.82 2.23
C HIS A 218 -7.80 16.50 1.59
N GLY A 219 -7.31 15.26 1.74
CA GLY A 219 -6.04 14.80 1.19
C GLY A 219 -4.82 15.27 1.97
N ILE A 220 -5.00 15.78 3.19
CA ILE A 220 -3.89 16.22 4.04
C ILE A 220 -3.33 15.02 4.79
N GLU A 221 -2.00 14.87 4.78
CA GLU A 221 -1.30 13.82 5.53
C GLU A 221 -1.54 13.94 7.03
N LYS A 222 -1.76 12.79 7.66
CA LYS A 222 -1.94 12.63 9.09
C LYS A 222 -1.02 11.54 9.60
N HIS A 223 -0.53 11.76 10.81
CA HIS A 223 0.11 10.72 11.59
C HIS A 223 -0.80 9.50 11.71
N THR A 224 -0.17 8.33 11.64
CA THR A 224 -0.80 7.06 11.99
C THR A 224 -0.06 6.44 13.17
N SER A 225 -0.82 5.96 14.12
CA SER A 225 -0.28 5.20 15.26
C SER A 225 -0.26 3.70 14.98
N LYS A 226 -0.35 3.28 13.72
CA LYS A 226 -0.44 1.85 13.34
C LYS A 226 0.37 1.51 12.10
N LEU A 227 0.91 0.30 12.11
CA LEU A 227 1.53 -0.40 10.97
C LEU A 227 0.73 -1.66 10.69
N GLY A 228 0.41 -1.91 9.42
CA GLY A 228 -0.24 -3.14 8.99
C GLY A 228 0.66 -3.98 8.09
N ILE A 229 0.65 -5.29 8.24
CA ILE A 229 1.18 -6.22 7.24
C ILE A 229 0.04 -7.15 6.82
N PHE A 230 -0.27 -7.16 5.54
CA PHE A 230 -1.36 -7.93 4.96
C PHE A 230 -0.83 -9.09 4.12
N LEU A 231 -1.38 -10.27 4.38
CA LEU A 231 -1.02 -11.55 3.75
C LEU A 231 -2.24 -12.08 2.96
N PRO A 232 -2.34 -11.79 1.66
CA PRO A 232 -3.39 -12.33 0.79
C PRO A 232 -3.43 -13.86 0.78
N PHE A 233 -4.60 -14.46 0.97
CA PHE A 233 -4.75 -15.92 0.96
C PHE A 233 -4.34 -16.54 -0.37
N CYS A 234 -4.57 -15.85 -1.49
CA CYS A 234 -4.21 -16.33 -2.83
C CYS A 234 -2.71 -16.61 -3.00
N HIS A 235 -1.85 -16.03 -2.15
CA HIS A 235 -0.40 -16.19 -2.20
C HIS A 235 0.17 -16.97 -1.02
N PHE A 236 -0.42 -16.84 0.17
CA PHE A 236 0.20 -17.30 1.41
C PHE A 236 -0.51 -18.48 2.10
N GLU A 237 -1.65 -18.96 1.59
CA GLU A 237 -2.46 -20.01 2.23
C GLU A 237 -1.68 -21.29 2.59
N ARG A 238 -0.70 -21.71 1.76
CA ARG A 238 -0.01 -23.00 1.95
C ARG A 238 0.91 -23.06 3.17
N GLU A 239 1.57 -21.95 3.51
CA GLU A 239 2.53 -21.86 4.63
C GLU A 239 2.14 -20.71 5.57
N MET A 240 0.83 -20.50 5.78
CA MET A 240 0.33 -19.29 6.45
C MET A 240 0.91 -19.08 7.85
N GLU A 241 1.02 -20.12 8.67
CA GLU A 241 1.63 -20.06 10.01
C GLU A 241 3.05 -19.47 9.96
N LYS A 242 3.91 -20.05 9.11
CA LYS A 242 5.29 -19.58 8.90
C LYS A 242 5.35 -18.17 8.30
N ASN A 243 4.44 -17.84 7.38
CA ASN A 243 4.38 -16.51 6.79
C ASN A 243 3.99 -15.44 7.83
N ILE A 244 3.08 -15.78 8.75
CA ILE A 244 2.71 -14.93 9.89
C ILE A 244 3.91 -14.75 10.82
N GLU A 245 4.64 -15.81 11.13
CA GLU A 245 5.85 -15.73 11.98
C GLU A 245 6.89 -14.76 11.39
N LEU A 246 7.18 -14.90 10.10
CA LEU A 246 8.09 -13.99 9.39
C LEU A 246 7.59 -12.55 9.39
N ALA A 247 6.30 -12.36 9.06
CA ALA A 247 5.68 -11.03 9.05
C ALA A 247 5.65 -10.39 10.44
N ASN A 248 5.41 -11.16 11.50
CA ASN A 248 5.48 -10.70 12.88
C ASN A 248 6.89 -10.25 13.24
N GLY A 249 7.92 -11.03 12.90
CA GLY A 249 9.32 -10.62 13.13
C GLY A 249 9.67 -9.30 12.44
N ILE A 250 9.15 -9.06 11.23
CA ILE A 250 9.35 -7.80 10.50
C ILE A 250 8.55 -6.66 11.15
N GLY A 251 7.26 -6.85 11.41
CA GLY A 251 6.39 -5.82 11.97
C GLY A 251 6.80 -5.40 13.38
N LEU A 252 7.14 -6.36 14.26
CA LEU A 252 7.67 -6.08 15.59
C LEU A 252 9.03 -5.41 15.53
N GLY A 253 9.94 -5.86 14.65
CA GLY A 253 11.21 -5.20 14.46
C GLY A 253 11.05 -3.74 14.03
N CYS A 254 10.12 -3.46 13.10
CA CYS A 254 9.83 -2.10 12.65
C CYS A 254 9.34 -1.24 13.82
N ARG A 255 8.40 -1.77 14.60
CA ARG A 255 7.87 -1.12 15.80
C ARG A 255 8.99 -0.81 16.80
N GLU A 256 9.84 -1.77 17.12
CA GLU A 256 10.94 -1.60 18.06
C GLU A 256 11.97 -0.57 17.59
N ALA A 257 12.27 -0.53 16.29
CA ALA A 257 13.14 0.48 15.70
C ALA A 257 12.57 1.89 15.87
N ILE A 258 11.26 2.07 15.60
CA ILE A 258 10.57 3.35 15.81
C ILE A 258 10.61 3.74 17.29
N LEU A 259 10.26 2.84 18.20
CA LEU A 259 10.26 3.10 19.65
C LEU A 259 11.66 3.39 20.20
N SER A 260 12.71 2.86 19.56
CA SER A 260 14.09 3.09 19.98
C SER A 260 14.55 4.52 19.67
N GLU A 261 14.07 5.13 18.57
CA GLU A 261 14.32 6.54 18.27
C GLU A 261 13.76 7.47 19.36
N MET A 262 12.62 7.12 19.98
CA MET A 262 12.05 7.89 21.10
C MET A 262 13.02 7.94 22.29
N LYS A 263 13.55 6.77 22.68
CA LYS A 263 14.46 6.64 23.83
C LYS A 263 15.79 7.38 23.64
N VAL A 264 16.18 7.64 22.40
CA VAL A 264 17.38 8.44 22.08
C VAL A 264 17.10 9.94 22.30
N LEU A 265 15.87 10.40 22.09
CA LEU A 265 15.48 11.80 22.28
C LEU A 265 15.27 12.18 23.76
N GLU A 266 15.02 11.20 24.62
CA GLU A 266 14.93 11.40 26.09
C GLU A 266 16.30 11.54 26.79
N LYS A 267 17.42 11.34 26.08
CA LYS A 267 18.80 11.44 26.62
C LYS A 267 19.50 12.72 26.19
#